data_AF-R9SKB1-F1
#
_entry.id   AF-R9SKB1-F1
#
_cell.length_a   1.000
_cell.length_b   1.000
_cell.length_c   1.000
_cell.angle_alpha   90.00
_cell.angle_beta   90.00
_cell.angle_gamma   90.00
#
_symmetry.space_group_name_H-M   'P 1'
#
loop_
_entity.id
_entity.type
_entity.pdbx_description
1 polymer ?
#
loop_
_entity_poly.entity_id
_entity_poly.type
_entity_poly.pdbx_seq_one_letter_code
_entity_poly.pdbx_strand_id
1 'polypeptide(L)'
;MIDNPEDLKNKALEYKPNLKREKLVVPIGSEDYEFRISGIGEKSIKIEKYIKYDAIMEAVDAGNEDGLESILLKLVDDFQPPEDTE
;
A
#
# COMPACT_ATOMS: atom_id res chain seq x y z
N MET A 1 -20.99 -15.65 -4.93
CA MET A 1 -19.70 -14.96 -5.16
C MET A 1 -20.04 -13.55 -5.65
N ILE A 2 -19.08 -12.65 -5.81
CA ILE A 2 -19.34 -11.39 -6.50
C ILE A 2 -19.01 -11.64 -7.96
N ASP A 3 -20.00 -11.55 -8.84
CA ASP A 3 -19.92 -12.08 -10.19
C ASP A 3 -19.60 -11.00 -11.24
N ASN A 4 -19.58 -9.72 -10.85
CA ASN A 4 -19.17 -8.61 -11.71
C ASN A 4 -18.57 -7.41 -10.92
N PRO A 5 -17.88 -6.47 -11.60
CA PRO A 5 -17.30 -5.28 -10.97
C PRO A 5 -18.32 -4.30 -10.37
N GLU A 6 -19.56 -4.25 -10.87
CA GLU A 6 -20.58 -3.34 -10.37
C GLU A 6 -21.12 -3.78 -9.01
N ASP A 7 -21.35 -5.07 -8.81
CA ASP A 7 -21.74 -5.66 -7.54
C ASP A 7 -20.63 -5.48 -6.48
N LEU A 8 -19.36 -5.62 -6.89
CA LEU A 8 -18.21 -5.31 -6.02
C LEU A 8 -18.24 -3.85 -5.56
N LYS A 9 -18.37 -2.92 -6.52
CA LYS A 9 -18.45 -1.48 -6.25
C LYS A 9 -19.61 -1.16 -5.33
N ASN A 10 -20.82 -1.66 -5.63
CA ASN A 10 -22.03 -1.38 -4.87
C ASN A 10 -21.88 -1.85 -3.42
N LYS A 11 -21.39 -3.08 -3.22
CA LYS A 11 -21.10 -3.62 -1.89
C LYS A 11 -20.03 -2.81 -1.16
N ALA A 12 -18.95 -2.43 -1.84
CA ALA A 12 -17.88 -1.65 -1.23
C ALA A 12 -18.36 -0.26 -0.78
N LEU A 13 -19.24 0.37 -1.55
CA LEU A 13 -19.83 1.67 -1.21
C LEU A 13 -20.86 1.54 -0.07
N GLU A 14 -21.71 0.51 -0.10
CA GLU A 14 -22.71 0.23 0.95
C GLU A 14 -22.05 0.01 2.32
N TYR A 15 -21.01 -0.83 2.38
CA TYR A 15 -20.31 -1.17 3.63
C TYR A 15 -19.04 -0.35 3.86
N LYS A 16 -18.90 0.80 3.19
CA LYS A 16 -17.72 1.67 3.29
C LYS A 16 -17.24 1.93 4.73
N PRO A 17 -18.08 2.30 5.71
CA PRO A 17 -17.60 2.55 7.07
C PRO A 17 -17.08 1.29 7.78
N ASN A 18 -17.62 0.12 7.47
CA ASN A 18 -17.16 -1.16 8.01
C ASN A 18 -15.84 -1.58 7.37
N LEU A 19 -15.76 -1.55 6.04
CA LEU A 19 -14.55 -1.90 5.30
C LEU A 19 -13.35 -1.04 5.69
N LYS A 20 -13.55 0.26 5.96
CA LYS A 20 -12.48 1.14 6.46
C LYS A 20 -11.91 0.77 7.84
N ARG A 21 -12.59 -0.11 8.60
CA ARG A 21 -12.13 -0.63 9.89
C ARG A 21 -11.42 -1.98 9.76
N GLU A 22 -11.57 -2.65 8.62
CA GLU A 22 -10.90 -3.91 8.36
C GLU A 22 -9.39 -3.67 8.14
N LYS A 23 -8.61 -4.66 8.58
CA LYS A 23 -7.17 -4.73 8.35
C LYS A 23 -6.93 -5.60 7.13
N LEU A 24 -6.21 -5.07 6.14
CA LEU A 24 -5.80 -5.82 4.95
C LEU A 24 -4.37 -6.31 5.17
N VAL A 25 -4.17 -7.63 5.24
CA VAL A 25 -2.83 -8.21 5.30
C VAL A 25 -2.42 -8.64 3.89
N VAL A 26 -1.27 -8.14 3.42
CA VAL A 26 -0.72 -8.45 2.10
C VAL A 26 0.69 -9.03 2.28
N PRO A 27 0.96 -10.25 1.81
CA PRO A 27 2.32 -10.78 1.80
C PRO A 27 3.15 -10.07 0.73
N ILE A 28 4.32 -9.56 1.10
CA ILE A 28 5.30 -8.94 0.18
C ILE A 28 6.67 -9.52 0.53
N GLY A 29 7.33 -10.13 -0.45
CA GLY A 29 8.58 -10.86 -0.20
C GLY A 29 8.34 -11.99 0.80
N SER A 30 9.05 -11.94 1.93
CA SER A 30 8.97 -12.93 3.01
C SER A 30 8.18 -12.44 4.24
N GLU A 31 7.56 -11.25 4.17
CA GLU A 31 6.85 -10.64 5.29
C GLU A 31 5.38 -10.31 4.98
N ASP A 32 4.57 -10.25 6.03
CA ASP A 32 3.16 -9.88 5.97
C ASP A 32 2.95 -8.42 6.39
N TYR A 33 2.37 -7.62 5.50
CA TYR A 33 2.16 -6.20 5.71
C TYR A 33 0.70 -5.88 5.95
N GLU A 34 0.42 -5.24 7.08
CA GLU A 34 -0.90 -4.67 7.35
C GLU A 34 -1.07 -3.29 6.68
N PHE A 35 -2.10 -3.16 5.86
CA PHE A 35 -2.57 -1.95 5.21
C PHE A 35 -3.96 -1.55 5.73
N ARG A 36 -4.21 -0.24 5.73
CA ARG A 36 -5.53 0.32 6.04
C ARG A 36 -6.24 0.72 4.75
N ILE A 37 -7.54 0.42 4.67
CA ILE A 37 -8.40 1.03 3.64
C ILE A 37 -8.67 2.48 4.02
N SER A 38 -8.05 3.43 3.33
CA SER A 38 -8.23 4.87 3.59
C SER A 38 -9.33 5.50 2.74
N GLY A 39 -9.63 4.93 1.57
CA GLY A 39 -10.65 5.44 0.66
C GLY A 39 -11.37 4.32 -0.11
N ILE A 40 -12.66 4.52 -0.37
CA ILE A 40 -13.45 3.70 -1.29
C ILE A 40 -14.18 4.68 -2.21
N GLY A 41 -13.86 4.62 -3.49
CA GLY A 41 -14.46 5.44 -4.56
C GLY A 41 -15.21 4.57 -5.57
N GLU A 42 -15.81 5.20 -6.56
CA GLU A 42 -16.66 4.51 -7.54
C GLU A 42 -15.89 3.58 -8.49
N LYS A 43 -14.58 3.79 -8.63
CA LYS A 43 -13.73 3.03 -9.56
C LYS A 43 -12.56 2.31 -8.89
N SER A 44 -12.31 2.58 -7.61
CA SER A 44 -11.11 2.09 -6.93
C SER A 44 -11.24 2.10 -5.40
N ILE A 45 -10.38 1.32 -4.76
CA ILE A 45 -10.17 1.30 -3.31
C ILE A 45 -8.75 1.82 -3.06
N LYS A 46 -8.63 2.79 -2.16
CA LYS A 46 -7.34 3.34 -1.71
C LYS A 46 -6.94 2.63 -0.42
N ILE A 47 -5.75 2.04 -0.44
CA ILE A 47 -5.07 1.49 0.73
C ILE A 47 -3.82 2.31 1.03
N GLU A 48 -3.45 2.41 2.31
CA GLU A 48 -2.23 3.11 2.73
C GLU A 48 -1.62 2.46 3.97
N LYS A 49 -0.30 2.62 4.08
CA LYS A 49 0.52 2.23 5.23
C LYS A 49 1.56 3.32 5.47
N TYR A 50 1.78 3.69 6.72
CA TYR A 50 2.89 4.55 7.09
C TYR A 50 4.08 3.67 7.47
N ILE A 51 5.22 3.91 6.85
CA ILE A 51 6.50 3.27 7.18
C ILE A 51 7.46 4.38 7.57
N LYS A 52 8.08 4.25 8.75
CA LYS A 52 9.07 5.22 9.22
C LYS A 52 10.39 4.99 8.50
N TYR A 53 11.15 6.05 8.25
CA TYR A 53 12.48 5.94 7.67
C TYR A 53 13.42 5.07 8.50
N ASP A 54 13.35 5.16 9.83
CA ASP A 54 14.15 4.30 10.72
C ASP A 54 13.89 2.81 10.43
N ALA A 55 12.62 2.42 10.31
CA ALA A 55 12.23 1.04 10.01
C ALA A 55 12.71 0.59 8.62
N ILE A 56 12.76 1.51 7.65
CA ILE A 56 13.32 1.22 6.32
C ILE A 56 14.81 0.87 6.46
N MET A 57 15.56 1.70 7.18
CA MET A 57 17.00 1.46 7.40
C MET A 57 17.25 0.17 8.18
N GLU A 58 16.50 -0.06 9.26
CA GLU A 58 16.61 -1.26 10.10
C GLU A 58 16.35 -2.55 9.30
N ALA A 59 15.35 -2.55 8.41
CA ALA A 59 15.03 -3.72 7.58
C ALA A 59 16.15 -4.05 6.59
N VAL A 60 16.74 -3.02 5.98
CA VAL A 60 17.85 -3.18 5.03
C VAL A 60 19.12 -3.66 5.75
N ASP A 61 19.44 -3.08 6.92
CA ASP A 61 20.58 -3.50 7.74
C ASP A 61 20.43 -4.94 8.25
N ALA A 62 19.19 -5.39 8.49
CA ALA A 62 18.86 -6.77 8.84
C ALA A 62 18.94 -7.75 7.65
N GLY A 63 19.22 -7.26 6.44
CA GLY A 63 19.32 -8.08 5.22
C GLY A 63 17.98 -8.46 4.60
N ASN A 64 16.90 -7.72 4.88
CA ASN A 64 15.60 -7.95 4.27
C ASN A 64 15.48 -7.21 2.94
N GLU A 65 16.04 -7.80 1.88
CA GLU A 65 16.16 -7.15 0.57
C GLU A 65 14.88 -7.18 -0.29
N ASP A 66 13.91 -8.03 0.08
CA ASP A 66 12.69 -8.29 -0.69
C ASP A 66 11.42 -7.66 -0.08
N GLY A 67 11.54 -7.02 1.08
CA GLY A 67 10.46 -6.36 1.78
C GLY A 67 10.04 -5.02 1.17
N LEU A 68 8.88 -4.51 1.63
CA LEU A 68 8.35 -3.21 1.23
C LEU A 68 9.32 -2.07 1.53
N GLU A 69 10.06 -2.16 2.63
CA GLU A 69 11.10 -1.22 3.06
C GLU A 69 12.21 -1.09 2.00
N SER A 70 12.73 -2.22 1.52
CA SER A 70 13.77 -2.23 0.48
C SER A 70 13.29 -1.68 -0.85
N ILE A 71 12.01 -1.92 -1.20
CA ILE A 71 11.39 -1.33 -2.38
C ILE A 71 11.29 0.20 -2.24
N LEU A 72 10.87 0.69 -1.07
CA LEU A 72 10.76 2.12 -0.80
C LEU A 72 12.14 2.81 -0.80
N LEU A 73 13.17 2.17 -0.23
CA LEU A 73 14.53 2.70 -0.26
C LEU A 73 14.99 2.90 -1.70
N LYS A 74 14.90 1.86 -2.55
CA LYS A 74 15.28 1.94 -3.96
C LYS A 74 14.51 3.03 -4.70
N LEU A 75 13.20 3.13 -4.49
CA LEU A 75 12.38 4.18 -5.11
C LEU A 75 12.88 5.58 -4.78
N VAL A 76 13.27 5.83 -3.54
CA VAL A 76 13.75 7.14 -3.08
C VAL A 76 15.19 7.41 -3.52
N ASP A 77 16.06 6.40 -3.47
CA ASP A 77 17.47 6.52 -3.87
C ASP A 77 17.62 6.72 -5.38
N ASP A 78 16.81 6.01 -6.17
CA ASP A 78 16.78 6.13 -7.64
C ASP A 78 16.02 7.39 -8.12
N PHE A 79 15.36 8.14 -7.23
CA PHE A 79 14.57 9.30 -7.61
C PHE A 79 15.47 10.47 -8.04
N GLN A 80 15.36 10.85 -9.31
CA GLN A 80 15.97 12.07 -9.84
C GLN A 80 14.88 13.14 -10.01
N PRO A 81 15.09 14.36 -9.48
CA PRO A 81 14.14 15.45 -9.73
C PRO A 81 14.10 15.75 -11.23
N PRO A 82 12.93 16.14 -11.77
CA PRO A 82 12.87 16.59 -13.15
C PRO A 82 13.84 17.76 -13.34
N GLU A 83 14.63 17.73 -14.42
CA GLU A 83 15.44 18.89 -14.79
C GLU A 83 14.48 20.07 -15.04
N ASP A 84 14.65 21.14 -14.26
CA ASP A 84 13.94 22.40 -14.47
C ASP A 84 14.19 22.84 -15.92
N THR A 85 13.17 22.68 -16.76
CA THR A 85 13.15 23.24 -18.09
C THR A 85 12.72 24.70 -17.93
N GLU A 86 13.70 25.57 -17.66
CA GLU A 86 13.55 27.02 -17.80
C GLU A 86 13.25 27.42 -19.25
#